data_AF-A0A7Y0H528-F1
#
_entry.id   AF-A0A7Y0H528-F1
#
_cell.length_a   1.000
_cell.length_b   1.000
_cell.length_c   1.000
_cell.angle_alpha   90.00
_cell.angle_beta   90.00
_cell.angle_gamma   90.00
#
_symmetry.space_group_name_H-M   'P 1'
#
loop_
_entity.id
_entity.type
_entity.pdbx_description
1 polymer ?
#
loop_
_entity_poly.entity_id
_entity_poly.type
_entity_poly.pdbx_seq_one_letter_code
_entity_poly.pdbx_strand_id
1 'polypeptide(L)'
;PLKIYYNQTLTKGRILAYHDAMEAAGLESPYGEWISRWQDRGERTITTKVECADYFELRDQALQAHATQVDPDGTWFKVPMQMQKATWPTEDFEAALSYVPLELPESDPGTHEAADRLATSDRLHIAYDGRKDT
;
A
#
# COMPACT_ATOMS: atom_id res chain seq x y z
N PRO A 1 13.36 -14.27 -7.84
CA PRO A 1 12.62 -12.98 -7.89
C PRO A 1 13.63 -11.83 -7.95
N LEU A 2 13.43 -10.85 -8.85
CA LEU A 2 14.37 -9.72 -9.00
C LEU A 2 14.09 -8.56 -8.05
N LYS A 3 12.85 -8.43 -7.59
CA LYS A 3 12.41 -7.44 -6.62
C LYS A 3 11.54 -8.13 -5.57
N ILE A 4 11.66 -7.72 -4.31
CA ILE A 4 10.86 -8.19 -3.19
C ILE A 4 10.40 -6.96 -2.41
N TYR A 5 9.12 -6.93 -2.07
CA TYR A 5 8.49 -5.84 -1.34
C TYR A 5 7.65 -6.38 -0.18
N TYR A 6 7.58 -5.63 0.91
CA TYR A 6 6.57 -5.80 1.95
C TYR A 6 5.38 -4.90 1.65
N ASN A 7 4.17 -5.44 1.71
CA ASN A 7 2.94 -4.66 1.55
C ASN A 7 2.72 -3.77 2.78
N GLN A 8 2.36 -2.51 2.55
CA GLN A 8 2.09 -1.49 3.57
C GLN A 8 0.66 -0.91 3.46
N THR A 9 -0.37 -1.73 3.24
CA THR A 9 -1.77 -1.27 3.11
C THR A 9 -2.29 -0.48 4.32
N LEU A 10 -1.94 -0.87 5.56
CA LEU A 10 -2.43 -0.23 6.80
C LEU A 10 -1.34 0.59 7.50
N THR A 11 -0.76 1.56 6.78
CA THR A 11 0.20 2.50 7.38
C THR A 11 -0.47 3.53 8.27
N LYS A 12 0.29 4.01 9.26
CA LYS A 12 -0.15 5.09 10.14
C LYS A 12 -0.52 6.33 9.33
N GLY A 13 0.34 6.74 8.40
CA GLY A 13 0.09 7.87 7.50
C GLY A 13 -1.22 7.75 6.72
N ARG A 14 -1.51 6.61 6.07
CA ARG A 14 -2.76 6.43 5.30
C ARG A 14 -4.01 6.50 6.18
N ILE A 15 -3.98 5.87 7.34
CA ILE A 15 -5.11 5.85 8.27
C ILE A 15 -5.41 7.25 8.81
N LEU A 16 -4.38 8.01 9.21
CA LEU A 16 -4.54 9.40 9.65
C LEU A 16 -5.08 10.27 8.52
N ALA A 17 -4.54 10.14 7.30
CA ALA A 17 -5.03 10.91 6.16
C ALA A 17 -6.52 10.67 5.87
N TYR A 18 -6.99 9.42 5.93
CA TYR A 18 -8.42 9.12 5.79
C TYR A 18 -9.24 9.61 6.97
N HIS A 19 -8.73 9.50 8.21
CA HIS A 19 -9.39 10.03 9.39
C HIS A 19 -9.61 11.54 9.28
N ASP A 20 -8.55 12.29 9.02
CA ASP A 20 -8.58 13.76 8.89
C ASP A 20 -9.49 14.20 7.74
N ALA A 21 -9.45 13.49 6.60
CA ALA A 21 -10.31 13.80 5.46
C ALA A 21 -11.80 13.58 5.76
N MET A 22 -12.14 12.55 6.54
CA MET A 22 -13.52 12.31 6.98
C MET A 22 -13.98 13.37 7.99
N GLU A 23 -13.17 13.68 9.00
CA GLU A 23 -13.52 14.69 10.00
C GLU A 23 -13.67 16.08 9.36
N ALA A 24 -12.77 16.46 8.44
CA ALA A 24 -12.86 17.72 7.70
C ALA A 24 -14.14 17.81 6.84
N ALA A 25 -14.67 16.68 6.38
CA ALA A 25 -15.93 16.59 5.65
C ALA A 25 -17.17 16.49 6.56
N GLY A 26 -16.99 16.52 7.89
CA GLY A 26 -18.07 16.34 8.87
C GLY A 26 -18.63 14.91 8.91
N LEU A 27 -17.87 13.93 8.43
CA LEU A 27 -18.23 12.51 8.46
C LEU A 27 -17.61 11.84 9.69
N GLU A 28 -18.34 10.88 10.26
CA GLU A 28 -17.80 10.06 11.34
C GLU A 28 -16.69 9.14 10.80
N SER A 29 -15.48 9.29 11.33
CA SER A 29 -14.36 8.45 10.94
C SER A 29 -14.38 7.11 11.68
N PRO A 30 -14.26 5.97 10.97
CA PRO A 30 -14.25 4.65 11.60
C PRO A 30 -12.93 4.35 12.35
N TYR A 31 -11.94 5.26 12.28
CA TYR A 31 -10.60 5.04 12.82
C TYR A 31 -10.37 5.67 14.20
N GLY A 32 -11.27 6.53 14.69
CA GLY A 32 -11.05 7.33 15.90
C GLY A 32 -10.67 6.50 17.13
N GLU A 33 -11.43 5.43 17.41
CA GLU A 33 -11.12 4.53 18.53
C GLU A 33 -9.77 3.82 18.33
N TRP A 34 -9.47 3.39 17.10
CA TRP A 34 -8.22 2.69 16.80
C TRP A 34 -7.00 3.61 16.93
N ILE A 35 -7.11 4.86 16.47
CA ILE A 35 -6.09 5.90 16.59
C ILE A 35 -5.85 6.26 18.06
N SER A 36 -6.91 6.38 18.87
CA SER A 36 -6.79 6.71 20.30
C SER A 36 -5.95 5.70 21.10
N ARG A 37 -5.84 4.47 20.60
CA ARG A 37 -5.05 3.39 21.20
C ARG A 37 -3.60 3.36 20.75
N TRP A 38 -3.17 4.22 19.82
CA TRP A 38 -1.77 4.26 19.39
C TRP A 38 -0.91 4.98 20.43
N GLN A 39 -0.30 4.22 21.33
CA GLN A 39 0.71 4.78 22.24
C GLN A 39 2.05 4.99 21.50
N ASP A 40 2.55 3.98 20.80
CA ASP A 40 3.86 4.01 20.11
C ASP A 40 3.81 3.37 18.71
N ARG A 41 2.73 3.57 17.95
CA ARG A 41 2.67 3.05 16.58
C ARG A 41 3.72 3.76 15.71
N GLY A 42 4.77 3.02 15.37
CA GLY A 42 5.83 3.47 14.46
C GLY A 42 5.32 3.70 13.04
N GLU A 43 5.98 4.61 12.32
CA GLU A 43 5.78 4.78 10.89
C GLU A 43 6.61 3.73 10.14
N ARG A 44 6.01 3.07 9.14
CA ARG A 44 6.75 2.18 8.24
C ARG A 44 7.38 3.02 7.15
N THR A 45 8.59 2.65 6.73
CA THR A 45 9.23 3.28 5.57
C THR A 45 8.49 2.84 4.32
N ILE A 46 7.89 3.79 3.61
CA ILE A 46 7.27 3.57 2.30
C ILE A 46 8.28 4.00 1.25
N THR A 47 8.76 3.03 0.47
CA THR A 47 9.74 3.30 -0.60
C THR A 47 9.10 3.25 -1.98
N THR A 48 7.95 2.61 -2.12
CA THR A 48 7.25 2.44 -3.40
C THR A 48 5.77 2.78 -3.24
N LYS A 49 5.22 3.58 -4.15
CA LYS A 49 3.83 4.04 -4.18
C LYS A 49 3.26 3.85 -5.59
N VAL A 50 2.41 2.86 -5.77
CA VAL A 50 1.85 2.52 -7.08
C VAL A 50 0.45 3.12 -7.21
N GLU A 51 0.25 4.00 -8.21
CA GLU A 51 -1.07 4.58 -8.51
C GLU A 51 -2.09 3.47 -8.83
N CYS A 52 -3.15 3.39 -8.04
CA CYS A 52 -4.14 2.31 -8.10
C CYS A 52 -5.59 2.80 -7.99
N ALA A 53 -5.82 4.12 -7.91
CA ALA A 53 -7.14 4.71 -7.71
C ALA A 53 -8.19 4.23 -8.72
N ASP A 54 -7.81 4.01 -9.98
CA ASP A 54 -8.71 3.51 -11.03
C ASP A 54 -9.23 2.08 -10.80
N TYR A 55 -8.58 1.33 -9.90
CA TYR A 55 -8.91 -0.06 -9.59
C TYR A 55 -9.62 -0.23 -8.23
N PHE A 56 -9.82 0.84 -7.45
CA PHE A 56 -10.40 0.72 -6.10
C PHE A 56 -11.84 0.20 -6.12
N GLU A 57 -12.67 0.54 -7.10
CA GLU A 57 -14.01 -0.05 -7.22
C GLU A 57 -13.95 -1.55 -7.50
N LEU A 58 -12.98 -2.01 -8.31
CA LEU A 58 -12.79 -3.44 -8.57
C LEU A 58 -12.29 -4.17 -7.31
N ARG A 59 -11.39 -3.54 -6.56
CA ARG A 59 -10.93 -4.05 -5.25
C ARG A 59 -12.12 -4.22 -4.29
N ASP A 60 -13.00 -3.24 -4.19
CA ASP A 60 -14.16 -3.30 -3.30
C ASP A 60 -15.15 -4.40 -3.72
N GLN A 61 -15.39 -4.57 -5.02
CA GLN A 61 -16.19 -5.69 -5.54
C GLN A 61 -15.57 -7.06 -5.21
N ALA A 62 -14.24 -7.18 -5.34
CA ALA A 62 -13.54 -8.40 -4.97
C ALA A 62 -13.67 -8.69 -3.47
N LEU A 63 -13.51 -7.69 -2.60
CA LEU A 63 -13.70 -7.82 -1.16
C LEU A 63 -15.12 -8.24 -0.81
N GLN A 64 -16.13 -7.65 -1.45
CA GLN A 64 -17.55 -7.99 -1.24
C GLN A 64 -17.87 -9.44 -1.68
N ALA A 65 -17.22 -9.96 -2.72
CA ALA A 65 -17.38 -11.35 -3.13
C ALA A 65 -16.90 -12.34 -2.04
N HIS A 66 -16.00 -11.91 -1.15
CA HIS A 66 -15.53 -12.67 0.01
C HIS A 66 -16.36 -12.40 1.29
N ALA A 67 -17.67 -12.20 1.16
CA ALA A 67 -18.58 -11.83 2.26
C ALA A 67 -18.55 -12.74 3.52
N THR A 68 -18.09 -13.99 3.39
CA THR A 68 -17.91 -14.88 4.57
C THR A 68 -16.70 -14.53 5.42
N GLN A 69 -15.74 -13.78 4.87
CA GLN A 69 -14.49 -13.35 5.51
C GLN A 69 -14.43 -11.84 5.72
N VAL A 70 -15.13 -11.07 4.88
CA VAL A 70 -15.18 -9.61 4.93
C VAL A 70 -16.62 -9.20 5.21
N ASP A 71 -16.83 -8.52 6.33
CA ASP A 71 -18.12 -7.91 6.65
C ASP A 71 -18.47 -6.86 5.58
N PRO A 72 -19.56 -7.05 4.80
CA PRO A 72 -20.00 -6.09 3.78
C PRO A 72 -20.33 -4.71 4.35
N ASP A 73 -20.66 -4.63 5.65
CA ASP A 73 -20.95 -3.38 6.36
C ASP A 73 -19.76 -2.90 7.20
N GLY A 74 -18.61 -3.58 7.09
CA GLY A 74 -17.42 -3.34 7.89
C GLY A 74 -16.60 -2.11 7.47
N THR A 75 -15.53 -1.86 8.23
CA THR A 75 -14.65 -0.69 8.13
C THR A 75 -14.02 -0.49 6.75
N TRP A 76 -13.83 -1.58 5.98
CA TRP A 76 -13.28 -1.55 4.62
C TRP A 76 -14.05 -0.62 3.67
N PHE A 77 -15.35 -0.46 3.89
CA PHE A 77 -16.25 0.28 2.97
C PHE A 77 -16.75 1.60 3.56
N LYS A 78 -16.25 2.03 4.73
CA LYS A 78 -16.74 3.23 5.43
C LYS A 78 -16.17 4.54 4.89
N VAL A 79 -14.96 4.52 4.32
CA VAL A 79 -14.38 5.71 3.68
C VAL A 79 -14.98 5.85 2.28
N PRO A 80 -15.62 6.97 1.91
CA PRO A 80 -16.22 7.13 0.59
C PRO A 80 -15.20 6.95 -0.55
N MET A 81 -15.57 6.23 -1.61
CA MET A 81 -14.67 5.90 -2.72
C MET A 81 -13.94 7.12 -3.31
N GLN A 82 -14.67 8.20 -3.60
CA GLN A 82 -14.09 9.44 -4.13
C GLN A 82 -13.07 10.07 -3.16
N MET A 83 -13.31 9.96 -1.85
CA MET A 83 -12.37 10.40 -0.83
C MET A 83 -11.14 9.51 -0.78
N GLN A 84 -11.29 8.19 -0.88
CA GLN A 84 -10.14 7.28 -0.95
C GLN A 84 -9.20 7.64 -2.11
N LYS A 85 -9.77 7.85 -3.30
CA LYS A 85 -9.03 8.25 -4.51
C LYS A 85 -8.35 9.61 -4.37
N ALA A 86 -9.04 10.60 -3.78
CA ALA A 86 -8.48 11.94 -3.64
C ALA A 86 -7.38 12.02 -2.55
N THR A 87 -7.55 11.29 -1.45
CA THR A 87 -6.68 11.39 -0.28
C THR A 87 -5.45 10.49 -0.37
N TRP A 88 -5.60 9.27 -0.91
CA TRP A 88 -4.50 8.31 -1.00
C TRP A 88 -4.71 7.38 -2.22
N PRO A 89 -4.31 7.83 -3.43
CA PRO A 89 -4.61 7.12 -4.67
C PRO A 89 -3.70 5.91 -4.92
N THR A 90 -2.70 5.68 -4.05
CA THR A 90 -1.68 4.65 -4.23
C THR A 90 -1.90 3.44 -3.34
N GLU A 91 -1.43 2.27 -3.80
CA GLU A 91 -1.08 1.16 -2.90
C GLU A 91 0.42 1.21 -2.61
N ASP A 92 0.77 0.99 -1.35
CA ASP A 92 2.09 1.35 -0.83
C ASP A 92 2.88 0.12 -0.40
N PHE A 93 4.18 0.18 -0.66
CA PHE A 93 5.10 -0.92 -0.42
C PHE A 93 6.44 -0.44 0.13
N GLU A 94 7.11 -1.36 0.80
CA GLU A 94 8.48 -1.21 1.26
C GLU A 94 9.37 -2.21 0.52
N ALA A 95 10.23 -1.72 -0.36
CA ALA A 95 11.29 -2.48 -0.98
C ALA A 95 12.13 -3.19 0.08
N ALA A 96 12.20 -4.51 -0.01
CA ALA A 96 13.03 -5.36 0.84
C ALA A 96 14.31 -5.74 0.12
N LEU A 97 14.24 -6.11 -1.16
CA LEU A 97 15.41 -6.53 -1.94
C LEU A 97 15.18 -6.18 -3.40
N SER A 98 16.20 -5.66 -4.07
CA SER A 98 16.17 -5.48 -5.52
C SER A 98 17.52 -5.78 -6.17
N TYR A 99 17.48 -6.54 -7.27
CA TYR A 99 18.58 -6.73 -8.21
C TYR A 99 18.53 -5.72 -9.37
N VAL A 100 17.46 -4.92 -9.43
CA VAL A 100 17.29 -3.82 -10.37
C VAL A 100 17.52 -2.51 -9.61
N PRO A 101 18.28 -1.53 -10.14
CA PRO A 101 18.40 -0.23 -9.50
C PRO A 101 17.03 0.39 -9.19
N LEU A 102 16.89 0.97 -7.99
CA LEU A 102 15.67 1.65 -7.55
C LEU A 102 15.91 3.15 -7.48
N GLU A 103 14.98 3.92 -8.03
CA GLU A 103 14.86 5.37 -7.79
C GLU A 103 13.72 5.57 -6.79
N LEU A 104 14.01 6.20 -5.65
CA LEU A 104 13.05 6.35 -4.55
C LEU A 104 12.50 7.78 -4.47
N PRO A 105 11.19 7.97 -4.23
CA PRO A 105 10.16 6.94 -4.15
C PRO A 105 9.87 6.32 -5.52
N GLU A 106 9.74 5.00 -5.57
CA GLU A 106 9.43 4.26 -6.79
C GLU A 106 7.91 4.30 -7.06
N SER A 107 7.50 4.45 -8.32
CA SER A 107 6.09 4.43 -8.71
C SER A 107 5.72 3.31 -9.70
N ASP A 108 6.71 2.64 -10.28
CA ASP A 108 6.54 1.56 -11.24
C ASP A 108 7.53 0.42 -10.94
N PRO A 109 7.07 -0.82 -10.69
CA PRO A 109 7.95 -1.96 -10.49
C PRO A 109 8.70 -2.39 -11.76
N GLY A 110 8.31 -1.90 -12.94
CA GLY A 110 8.90 -2.19 -14.25
C GLY A 110 8.15 -3.28 -15.02
N THR A 111 8.67 -3.65 -16.19
CA THR A 111 8.03 -4.64 -17.08
C THR A 111 8.55 -6.06 -16.85
N HIS A 112 7.68 -7.05 -17.09
CA HIS A 112 8.05 -8.46 -16.99
C HIS A 112 9.16 -8.84 -18.00
N GLU A 113 9.16 -8.25 -19.20
CA GLU A 113 10.17 -8.56 -20.24
C GLU A 113 11.58 -8.13 -19.83
N ALA A 114 11.72 -6.95 -19.23
CA ALA A 114 13.00 -6.49 -18.70
C ALA A 114 13.45 -7.35 -17.52
N ALA A 115 12.51 -7.75 -16.67
CA ALA A 115 12.75 -8.67 -15.58
C ALA A 115 13.23 -10.05 -16.10
N ASP A 116 12.57 -10.63 -17.10
CA ASP A 116 12.93 -11.94 -17.66
C ASP A 116 14.33 -11.94 -18.28
N ARG A 117 14.68 -10.87 -19.01
CA ARG A 117 16.03 -10.72 -19.58
C ARG A 117 17.11 -10.65 -18.49
N LEU A 118 16.87 -9.91 -17.41
CA LEU A 118 17.85 -9.78 -16.34
C LEU A 118 17.95 -11.08 -15.51
N ALA A 119 16.81 -11.74 -15.26
CA ALA A 119 16.74 -12.97 -14.48
C ALA A 119 17.48 -14.15 -15.15
N THR A 120 17.63 -14.12 -16.46
CA THR A 120 18.37 -15.12 -17.25
C THR A 120 19.83 -14.74 -17.52
N SER A 121 20.29 -13.61 -16.99
CA SER A 121 21.68 -13.17 -17.15
C SER A 121 22.61 -13.79 -16.10
N ASP A 122 23.88 -13.94 -16.45
CA ASP A 122 24.93 -14.43 -15.55
C ASP A 122 25.45 -13.35 -14.58
N ARG A 123 24.83 -12.16 -14.53
CA ARG A 123 25.33 -10.98 -13.80
C ARG A 123 24.27 -10.35 -12.89
N LEU A 124 23.72 -11.16 -11.99
CA LEU A 124 22.83 -10.68 -10.93
C LEU A 124 23.65 -10.19 -9.72
N HIS A 125 23.52 -8.90 -9.41
CA HIS A 125 24.04 -8.30 -8.20
C HIS A 125 22.92 -7.57 -7.47
N ILE A 126 22.97 -7.57 -6.14
CA ILE A 126 22.00 -6.85 -5.33
C ILE A 126 22.26 -5.35 -5.51
N ALA A 127 21.27 -4.65 -6.04
CA ALA A 127 21.28 -3.20 -6.24
C ALA A 127 20.71 -2.45 -5.02
N TYR A 128 19.82 -3.09 -4.26
CA TYR A 128 19.23 -2.57 -3.04
C TYR A 128 18.95 -3.70 -2.04
N ASP A 129 19.34 -3.52 -0.78
CA ASP A 129 19.03 -4.44 0.33
C ASP A 129 18.45 -3.66 1.51
N GLY A 130 17.13 -3.77 1.69
CA GLY A 130 16.36 -3.16 2.78
C GLY A 130 15.65 -4.20 3.65
N ARG A 131 16.05 -5.48 3.55
CA ARG A 131 15.48 -6.57 4.35
C ARG A 131 15.63 -6.23 5.83
N LYS A 132 14.58 -6.49 6.61
CA LYS A 132 14.62 -6.30 8.07
C LYS A 132 15.23 -7.53 8.71
N ASP A 133 16.13 -7.32 9.65
CA ASP A 133 16.58 -8.39 10.55
C ASP A 133 15.37 -8.88 11.34
N THR A 134 15.14 -10.18 11.31
CA THR A 134 14.11 -10.88 12.11
C THR A 134 14.61 -11.17 13.51
#